data_AF-A0A438CL71-F1
#
_entry.id   AF-A0A438CL71-F1
#
_cell.length_a   1.000
_cell.length_b   1.000
_cell.length_c   1.000
_cell.angle_alpha   90.00
_cell.angle_beta   90.00
_cell.angle_gamma   90.00
#
_symmetry.space_group_name_H-M   'P 1'
#
loop_
_entity.id
_entity.type
_entity.pdbx_description
1 polymer ?
#
loop_
_entity_poly.entity_id
_entity_poly.type
_entity_poly.pdbx_seq_one_letter_code
_entity_poly.pdbx_strand_id
1 'polypeptide(L)'
;MGEHLTKQVKDMMFSKILTFEVGWFDQNQNSTGAICSWLAKDANVVKSLVGDRMALVVQTFSVVIIACAMGLIIAWRLVVVMIAVQPLIIVYYYIRRVLLKSMSAKAIKAQEEISKLAAEAVSNLRTITIFSSQGRILKMFEVA
;
A
#
# COMPACT_ATOMS: atom_id res chain seq x y z
N MET A 1 -10.40 -19.81 -13.55
CA MET A 1 -9.75 -18.87 -14.50
C MET A 1 -8.51 -18.19 -13.94
N GLY A 2 -8.55 -17.66 -12.71
CA GLY A 2 -7.37 -17.01 -12.12
C GLY A 2 -6.14 -17.91 -12.01
N GLU A 3 -6.27 -19.18 -11.60
CA GLU A 3 -5.12 -20.08 -11.43
C GLU A 3 -4.34 -20.34 -12.73
N HIS A 4 -5.05 -20.41 -13.87
CA HIS A 4 -4.42 -20.51 -15.19
C HIS A 4 -3.57 -19.27 -15.52
N LEU A 5 -4.06 -18.08 -15.18
CA LEU A 5 -3.30 -16.83 -15.33
C LEU A 5 -2.10 -16.78 -14.39
N THR A 6 -2.24 -17.27 -13.14
CA THR A 6 -1.09 -17.38 -12.22
C THR A 6 -0.01 -18.28 -12.81
N LYS A 7 -0.41 -19.41 -13.39
CA LYS A 7 0.52 -20.36 -13.99
C LYS A 7 1.27 -19.74 -15.16
N GLN A 8 0.56 -19.08 -16.09
CA GLN A 8 1.20 -18.41 -17.23
C GLN A 8 2.17 -17.30 -16.81
N VAL A 9 1.80 -16.46 -15.83
CA VAL A 9 2.69 -15.39 -15.34
C VAL A 9 3.91 -15.99 -14.67
N LYS A 10 3.75 -17.04 -13.86
CA LYS A 10 4.88 -17.75 -13.23
C LYS A 10 5.79 -18.40 -14.27
N ASP A 11 5.23 -19.04 -15.29
CA ASP A 11 6.00 -19.69 -16.36
C ASP A 11 6.80 -18.66 -17.18
N MET A 12 6.20 -17.51 -17.53
CA MET A 12 6.90 -16.42 -18.22
C MET A 12 8.02 -15.79 -17.38
N MET A 13 7.75 -15.53 -16.10
CA MET A 13 8.75 -14.97 -15.19
C MET A 13 9.90 -15.96 -14.95
N PHE A 14 9.57 -17.24 -14.74
CA PHE A 14 10.57 -18.29 -14.56
C PHE A 14 11.45 -18.47 -15.80
N SER A 15 10.84 -18.47 -16.99
CA SER A 15 11.58 -18.51 -18.26
C SER A 15 12.54 -17.32 -18.43
N LYS A 16 12.14 -16.11 -18.00
CA LYS A 16 13.01 -14.93 -18.00
C LYS A 16 14.14 -15.01 -16.99
N ILE A 17 13.88 -15.50 -15.79
CA ILE A 17 14.90 -15.65 -14.74
C ILE A 17 16.00 -16.62 -15.19
N LEU A 18 15.64 -17.71 -15.88
CA LEU A 18 16.60 -18.68 -16.41
C LEU A 18 17.52 -18.12 -17.50
N THR A 19 17.21 -16.95 -18.09
CA THR A 19 18.07 -16.29 -19.09
C THR A 19 19.12 -15.36 -18.47
N PHE A 20 19.12 -15.17 -17.15
CA PHE A 20 20.13 -14.36 -16.49
C PHE A 20 21.48 -15.07 -16.39
N GLU A 21 22.54 -14.26 -16.39
CA GLU A 21 23.92 -14.69 -16.26
C GLU A 21 24.21 -15.30 -14.87
N VAL A 22 25.14 -16.25 -14.82
CA VAL A 22 25.44 -17.02 -13.59
C VAL A 22 25.91 -16.11 -12.44
N GLY A 23 26.62 -15.03 -12.74
CA GLY A 23 27.06 -14.03 -11.75
C GLY A 23 25.91 -13.26 -11.09
N TRP A 24 24.70 -13.26 -11.67
CA TRP A 24 23.52 -12.65 -11.07
C TRP A 24 22.99 -13.48 -9.88
N PHE A 25 23.12 -14.81 -9.95
CA PHE A 25 22.69 -15.74 -8.91
C PHE A 25 23.68 -15.87 -7.74
N ASP A 26 24.92 -15.40 -7.93
CA ASP A 26 25.98 -15.45 -6.91
C ASP A 26 25.82 -14.33 -5.85
N GLN A 27 24.95 -13.35 -6.12
CA GLN A 27 24.65 -12.30 -5.16
C GLN A 27 23.81 -12.87 -4.00
N ASN A 28 24.21 -12.62 -2.76
CA ASN A 28 23.50 -13.07 -1.55
C ASN A 28 22.01 -12.67 -1.50
N GLN A 29 21.63 -11.60 -2.20
CA GLN A 29 20.23 -11.14 -2.30
C GLN A 29 19.39 -11.99 -3.29
N ASN A 30 20.04 -12.59 -4.28
CA ASN A 30 19.43 -13.37 -5.36
C ASN A 30 19.62 -14.88 -5.15
N SER A 31 19.70 -15.31 -3.89
CA SER A 31 19.73 -16.74 -3.59
C SER A 31 18.46 -17.42 -4.14
N THR A 32 18.60 -18.66 -4.62
CA THR A 32 17.53 -19.43 -5.27
C THR A 32 16.26 -19.53 -4.41
N GLY A 33 16.40 -19.61 -3.08
CA GLY A 33 15.27 -19.60 -2.14
C GLY A 33 14.57 -18.25 -2.03
N ALA A 34 15.33 -17.15 -2.06
CA ALA A 34 14.78 -15.79 -2.03
C ALA A 34 14.01 -15.48 -3.32
N ILE A 35 14.57 -15.86 -4.48
CA ILE A 35 13.91 -15.69 -5.78
C ILE A 35 12.62 -16.51 -5.86
N CYS A 36 12.63 -17.76 -5.38
CA CYS A 36 11.44 -18.61 -5.41
C CYS A 36 10.31 -18.04 -4.55
N SER A 37 10.63 -17.55 -3.35
CA SER A 37 9.67 -16.88 -2.46
C SER A 37 9.15 -15.57 -3.06
N TRP A 38 10.05 -14.76 -3.63
CA TRP A 38 9.70 -13.53 -4.33
C TRP A 38 8.78 -13.78 -5.52
N LEU A 39 9.14 -14.73 -6.38
CA LEU A 39 8.36 -15.12 -7.55
C LEU A 39 6.96 -15.63 -7.16
N ALA A 40 6.87 -16.45 -6.11
CA ALA A 40 5.59 -16.96 -5.62
C ALA A 40 4.68 -15.84 -5.09
N LYS A 41 5.25 -14.88 -4.35
CA LYS A 41 4.53 -13.76 -3.75
C LYS A 41 4.13 -12.72 -4.81
N ASP A 42 5.07 -12.27 -5.62
CA ASP A 42 4.86 -11.19 -6.58
C ASP A 42 4.02 -11.64 -7.78
N ALA A 43 4.14 -12.89 -8.24
CA ALA A 43 3.25 -13.38 -9.30
C ALA A 43 1.77 -13.40 -8.86
N ASN A 44 1.51 -13.67 -7.57
CA ASN A 44 0.14 -13.66 -7.04
C ASN A 44 -0.39 -12.23 -6.89
N VAL A 45 0.46 -11.30 -6.44
CA VAL A 45 0.13 -9.88 -6.33
C VAL A 45 -0.12 -9.26 -7.71
N VAL A 46 0.75 -9.50 -8.68
CA VAL A 46 0.61 -9.01 -10.06
C VAL A 46 -0.67 -9.53 -10.69
N LYS A 47 -1.01 -10.81 -10.52
CA LYS A 47 -2.29 -11.34 -11.02
C LYS A 47 -3.49 -10.68 -10.35
N SER A 48 -3.50 -10.55 -9.02
CA SER A 48 -4.64 -9.95 -8.32
C SER A 48 -4.82 -8.49 -8.74
N LEU A 49 -3.71 -7.78 -8.95
CA LEU A 49 -3.74 -6.41 -9.46
C LEU A 49 -4.19 -6.35 -10.93
N VAL A 50 -3.63 -7.15 -11.82
CA VAL A 50 -3.90 -7.06 -13.26
C VAL A 50 -5.24 -7.70 -13.63
N GLY A 51 -5.57 -8.87 -13.10
CA GLY A 51 -6.80 -9.60 -13.42
C GLY A 51 -8.02 -8.96 -12.78
N ASP A 52 -8.07 -8.90 -11.44
CA ASP A 52 -9.26 -8.42 -10.73
C ASP A 52 -9.45 -6.92 -10.87
N ARG A 53 -8.38 -6.11 -10.76
CA ARG A 53 -8.58 -4.65 -10.86
C ARG A 53 -8.95 -4.23 -12.27
N MET A 54 -8.34 -4.79 -13.32
CA MET A 54 -8.70 -4.41 -14.68
C MET A 54 -10.12 -4.87 -15.01
N ALA A 55 -10.51 -6.09 -14.60
CA ALA A 55 -11.88 -6.55 -14.76
C ALA A 55 -12.89 -5.64 -14.04
N LEU A 56 -12.60 -5.27 -12.78
CA LEU A 56 -13.43 -4.33 -12.01
C LEU A 56 -13.52 -2.96 -12.66
N VAL A 57 -12.41 -2.45 -13.21
CA VAL A 57 -12.36 -1.16 -13.90
C VAL A 57 -13.25 -1.20 -15.14
N VAL A 58 -13.10 -2.21 -16.00
CA VAL A 58 -13.92 -2.38 -17.22
C VAL A 58 -15.40 -2.57 -16.86
N GLN A 59 -15.70 -3.36 -15.83
CA GLN A 59 -17.06 -3.56 -15.35
C GLN A 59 -17.66 -2.24 -14.85
N THR A 60 -16.93 -1.50 -14.04
CA THR A 60 -17.40 -0.22 -13.48
C THR A 60 -17.67 0.79 -14.60
N PHE A 61 -16.78 0.90 -15.58
CA PHE A 61 -17.00 1.76 -16.74
C PHE A 61 -18.25 1.36 -17.53
N SER A 62 -18.42 0.06 -17.81
CA SER A 62 -19.60 -0.45 -18.50
C SER A 62 -20.89 -0.12 -17.75
N VAL A 63 -20.91 -0.34 -16.44
CA VAL A 63 -22.09 -0.03 -15.58
C VAL A 63 -22.38 1.47 -15.58
N VAL A 64 -21.38 2.32 -15.46
CA VAL A 64 -21.56 3.78 -15.47
C VAL A 64 -22.15 4.26 -16.79
N ILE A 65 -21.68 3.74 -17.92
CA ILE A 65 -22.20 4.08 -19.25
C ILE A 65 -23.66 3.66 -19.38
N ILE A 66 -23.99 2.42 -19.01
CA ILE A 66 -25.37 1.89 -19.09
C ILE A 66 -26.30 2.69 -18.17
N ALA A 67 -25.87 2.96 -16.93
CA ALA A 67 -26.64 3.72 -15.96
C ALA A 67 -26.89 5.17 -16.41
N CYS A 68 -25.88 5.81 -17.00
CA CYS A 68 -26.02 7.15 -17.56
C CYS A 68 -27.00 7.17 -18.75
N ALA A 69 -26.85 6.22 -19.68
CA ALA A 69 -27.73 6.10 -20.83
C ALA A 69 -29.20 5.83 -20.43
N MET A 70 -29.44 4.84 -19.57
CA MET A 70 -30.79 4.54 -19.08
C MET A 70 -31.38 5.68 -18.26
N GLY A 71 -30.59 6.33 -17.41
CA GLY A 71 -31.05 7.42 -16.57
C GLY A 71 -31.49 8.64 -17.40
N LEU A 72 -30.75 8.97 -18.46
CA LEU A 72 -31.11 10.07 -19.36
C LEU A 72 -32.41 9.81 -20.11
N ILE A 73 -32.71 8.55 -20.45
CA ILE A 73 -33.92 8.15 -21.16
C ILE A 73 -35.16 8.25 -20.24
N ILE A 74 -35.06 7.79 -18.99
CA ILE A 74 -36.22 7.70 -18.08
C ILE A 74 -36.54 9.05 -17.44
N ALA A 75 -35.54 9.74 -16.88
CA ALA A 75 -35.75 10.96 -16.11
C ALA A 75 -34.53 11.89 -16.13
N TRP A 76 -34.37 12.63 -17.23
CA TRP A 76 -33.20 13.51 -17.44
C TRP A 76 -33.00 14.55 -16.32
N ARG A 77 -34.08 15.07 -15.71
CA ARG A 77 -34.00 16.07 -14.62
C ARG A 77 -33.36 15.52 -13.34
N LEU A 78 -33.65 14.27 -12.97
CA LEU A 78 -33.08 13.65 -11.76
C LEU A 78 -31.60 13.31 -11.94
N VAL A 79 -31.22 12.85 -13.14
CA VAL A 79 -29.84 12.49 -13.46
C VAL A 79 -28.91 13.71 -13.47
N VAL A 80 -29.37 14.85 -13.99
CA VAL A 80 -28.57 16.10 -13.97
C VAL A 80 -28.24 16.53 -12.54
N VAL A 81 -29.19 16.42 -11.60
CA VAL A 81 -28.95 16.73 -10.19
C VAL A 81 -27.95 15.75 -9.56
N MET A 82 -28.08 14.45 -9.83
CA MET A 82 -27.13 13.44 -9.35
C MET A 82 -25.71 13.68 -9.87
N ILE A 83 -25.56 14.02 -11.15
CA ILE A 83 -24.26 14.36 -11.75
C ILE A 83 -23.68 15.61 -11.09
N ALA A 84 -24.50 16.61 -10.78
CA ALA A 84 -24.05 17.84 -10.10
C ALA A 84 -23.57 17.61 -8.66
N VAL A 85 -24.08 16.59 -7.97
CA VAL A 85 -23.65 16.22 -6.60
C VAL A 85 -22.35 15.40 -6.60
N GLN A 86 -22.09 14.62 -7.66
CA GLN A 86 -20.88 13.81 -7.81
C GLN A 86 -19.55 14.56 -7.56
N PRO A 87 -19.30 15.77 -8.12
CA PRO A 87 -18.05 16.51 -7.86
C PRO A 87 -17.89 16.95 -6.40
N LEU A 88 -18.98 17.31 -5.71
CA LEU A 88 -18.92 17.69 -4.28
C LEU A 88 -18.43 16.51 -3.43
N ILE A 89 -18.94 15.31 -3.72
CA ILE A 89 -18.52 14.08 -3.04
C ILE A 89 -17.03 13.81 -3.30
N ILE A 90 -16.58 13.93 -4.56
CA ILE A 90 -15.18 13.72 -4.93
C ILE A 90 -14.26 14.70 -4.18
N VAL A 91 -14.63 15.98 -4.10
CA VAL A 91 -13.87 17.00 -3.36
C VAL A 91 -13.79 16.65 -1.88
N TYR A 92 -14.92 16.26 -1.25
CA TYR A 92 -14.93 15.84 0.14
C TYR A 92 -13.99 14.65 0.39
N TYR A 93 -14.06 13.60 -0.44
CA TYR A 93 -13.15 12.46 -0.33
C TYR A 93 -11.69 12.86 -0.51
N TYR A 94 -11.39 13.76 -1.45
CA TYR A 94 -10.04 14.25 -1.69
C TYR A 94 -9.48 14.98 -0.47
N ILE A 95 -10.23 15.95 0.07
CA ILE A 95 -9.83 16.69 1.28
C ILE A 95 -9.59 15.73 2.44
N ARG A 96 -10.52 14.80 2.68
CA ARG A 96 -10.39 13.77 3.72
C ARG A 96 -9.13 12.93 3.54
N ARG A 97 -8.83 12.50 2.31
CA ARG A 97 -7.62 11.71 2.00
C ARG A 97 -6.34 12.50 2.27
N VAL A 98 -6.28 13.75 1.84
CA VAL A 98 -5.11 14.62 2.06
C VAL A 98 -4.91 14.87 3.55
N LEU A 99 -5.99 15.18 4.28
CA LEU A 99 -5.93 15.40 5.73
C LEU A 99 -5.43 14.15 6.45
N LEU A 100 -6.02 12.99 6.18
CA LEU A 100 -5.61 11.72 6.78
C LEU A 100 -4.15 11.39 6.48
N LYS A 101 -3.69 11.62 5.24
CA LYS A 101 -2.28 11.42 4.87
C LYS A 101 -1.36 12.34 5.67
N SER A 102 -1.73 13.61 5.84
CA SER A 102 -0.94 14.57 6.60
C SER A 102 -0.89 14.24 8.09
N MET A 103 -2.01 13.82 8.68
CA MET A 103 -2.09 13.42 10.08
C MET A 103 -1.30 12.13 10.31
N SER A 104 -1.45 11.14 9.43
CA SER A 104 -0.69 9.89 9.50
C SER A 104 0.81 10.14 9.40
N ALA A 105 1.26 11.02 8.50
CA ALA A 105 2.68 11.38 8.41
C ALA A 105 3.20 12.06 9.68
N LYS A 106 2.40 12.93 10.32
CA LYS A 106 2.76 13.54 11.61
C LYS A 106 2.81 12.51 12.74
N ALA A 107 1.84 11.61 12.79
CA ALA A 107 1.79 10.54 13.79
C ALA A 107 2.98 9.58 13.64
N ILE A 108 3.34 9.21 12.41
CA ILE A 108 4.52 8.37 12.15
C ILE A 108 5.80 9.07 12.61
N LYS A 109 5.97 10.36 12.32
CA LYS A 109 7.15 11.12 12.78
C LYS A 109 7.26 11.20 14.30
N ALA A 110 6.15 11.50 15.00
CA ALA A 110 6.14 11.50 16.46
C ALA A 110 6.47 10.09 17.02
N GLN A 111 5.88 9.05 16.41
CA GLN A 111 6.18 7.66 16.78
C GLN A 111 7.66 7.30 16.55
N GLU A 112 8.28 7.77 15.47
CA GLU A 112 9.71 7.58 15.18
C GLU A 112 10.59 8.25 16.24
N GLU A 113 10.26 9.47 16.66
CA GLU A 113 11.01 10.19 17.71
C GLU A 113 10.93 9.47 19.06
N ILE A 114 9.74 9.04 19.47
CA ILE A 114 9.53 8.26 20.71
C ILE A 114 10.29 6.92 20.63
N SER A 115 10.20 6.24 19.48
CA SER A 115 10.88 4.95 19.28
C SER A 115 12.41 5.09 19.32
N LYS A 116 12.94 6.19 18.78
CA LYS A 116 14.37 6.50 18.84
C LYS A 116 14.81 6.77 20.28
N LEU A 117 14.05 7.57 21.03
CA LEU A 117 14.33 7.83 22.44
C LEU A 117 14.28 6.54 23.27
N ALA A 118 13.30 5.67 23.02
CA ALA A 118 13.21 4.35 23.65
C ALA A 118 14.46 3.50 23.36
N ALA A 119 14.88 3.43 22.09
CA ALA A 119 16.05 2.66 21.69
C ALA A 119 17.34 3.19 22.34
N GLU A 120 17.50 4.51 22.42
CA GLU A 120 18.64 5.15 23.08
C GLU A 120 18.66 4.89 24.59
N ALA A 121 17.49 4.95 25.24
CA ALA A 121 17.36 4.63 26.66
C ALA A 121 17.67 3.15 26.97
N VAL A 122 17.19 2.21 26.14
CA VAL A 122 17.44 0.78 26.30
C VAL A 122 18.93 0.46 26.08
N SER A 123 19.55 1.03 25.06
CA SER A 123 20.99 0.82 24.78
C SER A 123 21.90 1.37 25.90
N ASN A 124 21.51 2.46 26.55
CA ASN A 124 22.28 3.13 27.61
C ASN A 124 21.75 2.87 29.03
N LEU A 125 20.98 1.81 29.23
CA LEU A 125 20.28 1.53 30.50
C LEU A 125 21.24 1.43 31.69
N ARG A 126 22.44 0.87 31.49
CA ARG A 126 23.48 0.80 32.53
C ARG A 126 23.94 2.20 32.95
N THR A 127 24.17 3.10 31.99
CA THR A 127 24.61 4.48 32.24
C THR A 127 23.53 5.29 32.96
N ILE A 128 22.26 5.16 32.54
CA ILE A 128 21.12 5.85 33.16
C ILE A 128 20.93 5.41 34.61
N THR A 129 21.13 4.12 34.88
CA THR A 129 21.03 3.55 36.23
C THR A 129 22.16 4.05 37.13
N ILE A 130 23.39 4.14 36.61
CA ILE A 130 24.55 4.69 37.35
C ILE A 130 24.36 6.17 37.67
N PHE A 131 23.78 6.95 36.76
CA PHE A 131 23.51 8.38 36.97
C PHE A 131 22.18 8.66 37.70
N SER A 132 21.41 7.64 38.09
CA SER A 132 20.09 7.76 38.71
C SER A 132 19.14 8.72 37.95
N SER A 133 19.26 8.79 36.61
CA SER A 133 18.57 9.77 35.77
C SER A 133 17.28 9.26 35.12
N GLN A 134 16.74 8.14 35.63
CA GLN A 134 15.55 7.46 35.12
C GLN A 134 14.33 8.39 35.04
N GLY A 135 14.10 9.21 36.07
CA GLY A 135 12.98 10.16 36.09
C GLY A 135 13.05 11.23 35.01
N ARG A 136 14.27 11.62 34.58
CA ARG A 136 14.47 12.60 33.51
C ARG A 136 14.12 12.00 32.13
N ILE A 137 14.47 10.73 31.90
CA ILE A 137 14.15 10.03 30.64
C ILE A 137 12.64 9.75 30.57
N LEU A 138 12.03 9.31 31.67
CA LEU A 138 10.58 9.13 31.76
C LEU A 138 9.82 10.43 31.43
N LYS A 139 10.28 11.56 31.96
CA LYS A 139 9.70 12.87 31.65
C LYS A 139 9.86 13.27 30.18
N MET A 140 10.97 12.92 29.53
CA MET A 140 11.14 13.14 28.09
C MET A 140 10.22 12.23 27.26
N PHE A 141 9.88 11.04 27.77
CA PHE A 141 8.97 10.10 27.12
C PHE A 141 7.50 10.51 27.22
N GLU A 142 7.09 11.16 28.32
CA GLU A 142 5.72 11.68 28.49
C GLU A 142 5.44 12.95 27.67
N VAL A 143 6.49 13.70 27.32
CA VAL A 143 6.37 14.99 26.60
C VAL A 143 6.49 14.83 25.08
N ALA A 144 7.08 13.72 24.62
CA ALA A 144 7.22 13.36 23.21
C ALA A 144 5.97 12.63 22.68
#